data_AF-A0AA35U9A0-F1
#
_entry.id   AF-A0AA35U9A0-F1
#
_cell.length_a   1.000
_cell.length_b   1.000
_cell.length_c   1.000
_cell.angle_alpha   90.00
_cell.angle_beta   90.00
_cell.angle_gamma   90.00
#
_symmetry.space_group_name_H-M   'P 1'
#
loop_
_entity.id
_entity.type
_entity.pdbx_description
1 polymer ?
#
loop_
_entity_poly.entity_id
_entity_poly.type
_entity_poly.pdbx_seq_one_letter_code
_entity_poly.pdbx_strand_id
1 'polypeptide(L)'
;MSKKFLIIEARFYHDILDALVDGAIQQLALNKLEYERLEVPGALEIPAAVAMAAHTGSYAGFIALGCVIRGETSHYDTVSNESARGLMQLSCERHLAIGNGIITVETKEQAWARARISDKDKGGAAALAAIKMHSIKERYIK
;
A
#
# COMPACT_ATOMS: atom_id res chain seq x y z
N MET A 1 -6.18 -17.92 14.78
CA MET A 1 -6.67 -16.53 14.81
C MET A 1 -6.70 -16.02 13.38
N SER A 2 -7.78 -15.38 12.96
CA SER A 2 -7.83 -14.72 11.65
C SER A 2 -6.76 -13.62 11.63
N LYS A 3 -5.82 -13.67 10.69
CA LYS A 3 -4.81 -12.61 10.57
C LYS A 3 -5.43 -11.44 9.81
N LYS A 4 -5.30 -10.23 10.36
CA LYS A 4 -5.76 -8.97 9.77
C LYS A 4 -4.77 -8.45 8.70
N PHE A 5 -5.23 -7.57 7.82
CA PHE A 5 -4.35 -6.82 6.91
C PHE A 5 -3.86 -5.54 7.58
N LEU A 6 -2.63 -5.09 7.27
CA LEU A 6 -2.16 -3.78 7.72
C LEU A 6 -2.14 -2.81 6.54
N ILE A 7 -2.94 -1.76 6.64
CA ILE A 7 -2.87 -0.61 5.73
C ILE A 7 -1.80 0.33 6.29
N ILE A 8 -0.77 0.61 5.49
CA ILE A 8 0.31 1.54 5.85
C ILE A 8 0.21 2.72 4.91
N GLU A 9 0.02 3.92 5.47
CA GLU A 9 -0.28 5.12 4.72
C GLU A 9 0.75 6.24 4.95
N ALA A 10 1.32 6.75 3.87
CA ALA A 10 2.21 7.91 3.89
C ALA A 10 1.42 9.21 3.69
N ARG A 11 1.06 9.89 4.78
CA ARG A 11 0.13 11.02 4.76
C ARG A 11 0.82 12.37 4.46
N PHE A 12 1.30 12.54 3.23
CA PHE A 12 1.75 13.87 2.75
C PHE A 12 0.62 14.68 2.10
N TYR A 13 -0.22 14.04 1.28
CA TYR A 13 -1.40 14.64 0.64
C TYR A 13 -2.68 14.05 1.25
N HIS A 14 -3.17 14.63 2.34
CA HIS A 14 -4.21 14.02 3.19
C HIS A 14 -5.46 13.60 2.40
N ASP A 15 -6.07 14.52 1.64
CA ASP A 15 -7.33 14.22 0.92
C ASP A 15 -7.19 13.11 -0.14
N ILE A 16 -6.03 13.04 -0.79
CA ILE A 16 -5.74 12.00 -1.80
C ILE A 16 -5.53 10.66 -1.11
N LEU A 17 -4.83 10.65 0.02
CA LEU A 17 -4.60 9.45 0.81
C LEU A 17 -5.89 8.93 1.44
N ASP A 18 -6.76 9.80 1.93
CA ASP A 18 -8.07 9.39 2.45
C ASP A 18 -8.87 8.67 1.37
N ALA A 19 -8.90 9.18 0.13
CA ALA A 19 -9.55 8.49 -0.98
C ALA A 19 -8.92 7.12 -1.32
N LEU A 20 -7.59 7.00 -1.27
CA LEU A 20 -6.90 5.70 -1.44
C LEU A 20 -7.26 4.74 -0.31
N VAL A 21 -7.28 5.21 0.93
CA VAL A 21 -7.60 4.39 2.10
C VAL A 21 -9.05 3.92 2.04
N ASP A 22 -9.99 4.81 1.67
CA ASP A 22 -11.40 4.46 1.52
C ASP A 22 -11.59 3.32 0.51
N GLY A 23 -10.90 3.37 -0.63
CA GLY A 23 -10.93 2.30 -1.63
C GLY A 23 -10.38 0.97 -1.09
N ALA A 24 -9.27 1.02 -0.35
CA ALA A 24 -8.70 -0.17 0.27
C ALA A 24 -9.64 -0.78 1.33
N ILE A 25 -10.21 0.06 2.19
CA ILE A 25 -11.17 -0.34 3.23
C ILE A 25 -12.42 -0.93 2.60
N GLN A 26 -12.95 -0.33 1.52
CA GLN A 26 -14.11 -0.85 0.82
C GLN A 26 -13.86 -2.27 0.32
N GLN A 27 -12.71 -2.54 -0.29
CA GLN A 27 -12.39 -3.89 -0.78
C GLN A 27 -12.19 -4.89 0.36
N LEU A 28 -11.55 -4.50 1.45
CA LEU A 28 -11.41 -5.36 2.63
C LEU A 28 -12.78 -5.69 3.25
N ALA A 29 -13.67 -4.71 3.37
CA ALA A 29 -15.02 -4.89 3.88
C ALA A 29 -15.87 -5.82 2.99
N LEU A 30 -15.81 -5.65 1.66
CA LEU A 30 -16.48 -6.55 0.69
C LEU A 30 -16.02 -8.00 0.83
N ASN A 31 -14.76 -8.22 1.22
CA ASN A 31 -14.18 -9.54 1.46
C ASN A 31 -14.28 -10.01 2.92
N LYS A 32 -14.92 -9.24 3.81
CA LYS A 32 -15.07 -9.52 5.26
C LYS A 32 -13.73 -9.74 5.97
N LEU A 33 -12.72 -8.97 5.59
CA LEU A 33 -11.37 -9.06 6.16
C LEU A 33 -11.13 -7.93 7.15
N GLU A 34 -10.61 -8.29 8.32
CA GLU A 34 -10.19 -7.31 9.33
C GLU A 34 -8.92 -6.60 8.89
N TYR A 35 -8.77 -5.35 9.35
CA TYR A 35 -7.59 -4.55 9.07
C TYR A 35 -7.22 -3.64 10.23
N GLU A 36 -5.97 -3.19 10.22
CA GLU A 36 -5.46 -2.08 11.02
C GLU A 36 -4.83 -1.03 10.12
N ARG A 37 -4.65 0.17 10.67
CA ARG A 37 -4.01 1.29 9.98
C ARG A 37 -2.76 1.72 10.73
N LEU A 38 -1.72 2.04 9.98
CA LEU A 38 -0.47 2.59 10.48
C LEU A 38 -0.07 3.77 9.60
N GLU A 39 0.07 4.94 10.21
CA GLU A 39 0.57 6.13 9.53
C GLU A 39 2.10 6.17 9.58
N VAL A 40 2.70 6.60 8.47
CA VAL A 40 4.14 6.87 8.35
C VAL A 40 4.36 8.26 7.72
N PRO A 41 5.51 8.92 7.97
CA PRO A 41 5.72 10.29 7.51
C PRO A 41 5.85 10.43 5.98
N GLY A 42 6.29 9.39 5.28
CA GLY A 42 6.56 9.44 3.84
C GLY A 42 6.58 8.06 3.17
N ALA A 43 6.59 8.06 1.84
CA ALA A 43 6.57 6.83 1.05
C ALA A 43 7.85 5.98 1.22
N LEU A 44 8.97 6.62 1.54
CA LEU A 44 10.24 5.95 1.82
C LEU A 44 10.20 5.14 3.11
N GLU A 45 9.35 5.51 4.06
CA GLU A 45 9.22 4.81 5.34
C GLU A 45 8.27 3.60 5.27
N ILE A 46 7.44 3.50 4.23
CA ILE A 46 6.48 2.39 4.09
C ILE A 46 7.20 1.03 4.07
N PRO A 47 8.27 0.79 3.29
CA PRO A 47 9.02 -0.48 3.35
C PRO A 47 9.53 -0.80 4.76
N ALA A 48 10.10 0.19 5.47
CA ALA A 48 10.61 -0.02 6.82
C ALA A 48 9.48 -0.41 7.79
N ALA A 49 8.34 0.29 7.72
CA ALA A 49 7.16 -0.04 8.53
C ALA A 49 6.59 -1.43 8.23
N VAL A 50 6.55 -1.85 6.95
CA VAL A 50 6.20 -3.22 6.55
C VAL A 50 7.14 -4.22 7.21
N ALA A 51 8.46 -3.99 7.15
CA ALA A 51 9.45 -4.89 7.72
C ALA A 51 9.30 -5.03 9.24
N MET A 52 9.10 -3.92 9.94
CA MET A 52 8.87 -3.89 11.40
C MET A 52 7.58 -4.63 11.77
N ALA A 53 6.47 -4.34 11.09
CA ALA A 53 5.18 -4.98 11.37
C ALA A 53 5.18 -6.47 11.01
N ALA A 54 5.87 -6.88 9.94
CA ALA A 54 6.00 -8.27 9.53
C ALA A 54 6.72 -9.13 10.58
N HIS A 55 7.64 -8.56 11.35
CA HIS A 55 8.34 -9.26 12.42
C HIS A 55 7.38 -9.82 13.50
N THR A 56 6.22 -9.19 13.69
CA THR A 56 5.23 -9.62 14.69
C THR A 56 4.47 -10.90 14.30
N GLY A 57 4.50 -11.28 13.01
CA GLY A 57 3.71 -12.40 12.48
C GLY A 57 2.18 -12.22 12.55
N SER A 58 1.70 -11.03 12.94
CA SER A 58 0.29 -10.77 13.25
C SER A 58 -0.59 -10.47 12.04
N TYR A 59 0.02 -10.24 10.86
CA TYR A 59 -0.67 -9.77 9.67
C TYR A 59 -0.68 -10.81 8.54
N ALA A 60 -1.81 -10.88 7.83
CA ALA A 60 -1.99 -11.72 6.65
C ALA A 60 -1.26 -11.15 5.42
N GLY A 61 -1.25 -9.82 5.32
CA GLY A 61 -0.62 -9.06 4.26
C GLY A 61 -0.62 -7.56 4.58
N PHE A 62 -0.01 -6.80 3.69
CA PHE A 62 0.22 -5.37 3.82
C PHE A 62 -0.34 -4.64 2.61
N ILE A 63 -0.92 -3.46 2.83
CA ILE A 63 -1.41 -2.58 1.79
C ILE A 63 -0.65 -1.27 1.94
N ALA A 64 0.28 -1.02 1.03
CA ALA A 64 1.16 0.14 1.05
C ALA A 64 0.53 1.27 0.24
N LEU A 65 0.08 2.34 0.90
CA LEU A 65 -0.59 3.48 0.28
C LEU A 65 0.24 4.75 0.42
N GLY A 66 0.40 5.47 -0.69
CA GLY A 66 1.17 6.71 -0.73
C GLY A 66 0.86 7.49 -2.00
N CYS A 67 1.19 8.77 -2.01
CA CYS A 67 1.08 9.60 -3.21
C CYS A 67 2.35 10.44 -3.36
N VAL A 68 3.02 10.26 -4.49
CA VAL A 68 4.21 11.01 -4.88
C VAL A 68 3.86 11.76 -6.16
N ILE A 69 3.82 13.09 -6.08
CA ILE A 69 3.53 13.96 -7.22
C ILE A 69 4.84 14.62 -7.64
N ARG A 70 5.17 14.60 -8.94
CA ARG A 70 6.40 15.22 -9.45
C ARG A 70 6.43 16.70 -9.12
N GLY A 71 7.49 17.11 -8.44
CA GLY A 71 7.81 18.51 -8.16
C GLY A 71 8.95 19.00 -9.06
N GLU A 72 9.67 20.01 -8.58
CA GLU A 72 10.73 20.67 -9.37
C GLU A 72 12.07 19.91 -9.39
N THR A 73 12.26 18.95 -8.48
CA THR A 73 13.55 18.28 -8.27
C THR A 73 13.48 16.78 -8.54
N SER A 74 14.64 16.18 -8.77
CA SER A 74 14.80 14.72 -8.91
C SER A 74 14.48 13.92 -7.64
N HIS A 75 14.17 14.59 -6.52
CA HIS A 75 13.72 13.93 -5.29
C HIS A 75 12.49 13.04 -5.55
N TYR A 76 11.63 13.43 -6.49
CA TYR A 76 10.52 12.59 -6.96
C TYR A 76 11.00 11.19 -7.38
N ASP A 77 12.04 11.12 -8.21
CA ASP A 77 12.52 9.87 -8.75
C ASP A 77 13.12 8.99 -7.65
N THR A 78 13.84 9.60 -6.69
CA THR A 78 14.33 8.89 -5.51
C THR A 78 13.19 8.30 -4.69
N VAL A 79 12.19 9.11 -4.31
CA VAL A 79 11.07 8.65 -3.48
C VAL A 79 10.26 7.58 -4.19
N SER A 80 9.86 7.83 -5.44
CA SER A 80 9.08 6.91 -6.28
C SER A 80 9.79 5.57 -6.46
N ASN A 81 11.05 5.60 -6.88
CA ASN A 81 11.77 4.37 -7.24
C ASN A 81 12.17 3.57 -6.01
N GLU A 82 12.68 4.22 -4.96
CA GLU A 82 13.20 3.51 -3.80
C GLU A 82 12.07 2.99 -2.91
N SER A 83 10.91 3.67 -2.83
CA SER A 83 9.75 3.08 -2.14
C SER A 83 9.24 1.82 -2.86
N ALA A 84 9.15 1.86 -4.19
CA ALA A 84 8.71 0.71 -4.98
C ALA A 84 9.71 -0.44 -4.91
N ARG A 85 11.02 -0.14 -5.01
CA ARG A 85 12.10 -1.12 -4.88
C ARG A 85 12.10 -1.78 -3.50
N GLY A 86 11.97 -1.00 -2.43
CA GLY A 86 11.93 -1.53 -1.06
C GLY A 86 10.76 -2.48 -0.82
N LEU A 87 9.56 -2.13 -1.30
CA LEU A 87 8.40 -3.04 -1.23
C LEU A 87 8.61 -4.31 -2.04
N MET A 88 9.14 -4.18 -3.26
CA MET A 88 9.43 -5.32 -4.11
C MET A 88 10.43 -6.28 -3.44
N GLN A 89 11.53 -5.73 -2.92
CA GLN A 89 12.54 -6.50 -2.21
C GLN A 89 11.94 -7.27 -1.02
N LEU A 90 11.16 -6.60 -0.18
CA LEU A 90 10.48 -7.24 0.95
C LEU A 90 9.50 -8.33 0.51
N SER A 91 8.74 -8.09 -0.55
CA SER A 91 7.78 -9.08 -1.08
C SER A 91 8.49 -10.37 -1.52
N CYS A 92 9.62 -10.24 -2.23
CA CYS A 92 10.38 -11.37 -2.77
C CYS A 92 11.22 -12.07 -1.70
N GLU A 93 11.99 -11.33 -0.90
CA GLU A 93 12.95 -11.92 0.04
C GLU A 93 12.28 -12.45 1.32
N ARG A 94 11.15 -11.88 1.73
CA ARG A 94 10.44 -12.24 2.97
C ARG A 94 9.11 -12.93 2.69
N HIS A 95 8.77 -13.20 1.43
CA HIS A 95 7.52 -13.82 1.00
C HIS A 95 6.30 -13.13 1.63
N LEU A 96 6.29 -11.79 1.59
CA LEU A 96 5.21 -10.99 2.16
C LEU A 96 4.15 -10.72 1.09
N ALA A 97 2.88 -10.85 1.46
CA ALA A 97 1.78 -10.44 0.61
C ALA A 97 1.64 -8.91 0.70
N ILE A 98 2.12 -8.19 -0.31
CA ILE A 98 2.12 -6.73 -0.33
C ILE A 98 1.33 -6.24 -1.54
N GLY A 99 0.29 -5.45 -1.29
CA GLY A 99 -0.38 -4.65 -2.30
C GLY A 99 0.24 -3.27 -2.40
N ASN A 100 0.83 -2.92 -3.54
CA ASN A 100 1.44 -1.62 -3.75
C ASN A 100 0.43 -0.63 -4.36
N GLY A 101 -0.03 0.31 -3.55
CA GLY A 101 -0.88 1.45 -3.91
C GLY A 101 -0.16 2.80 -3.76
N ILE A 102 1.17 2.83 -3.78
CA ILE A 102 1.92 4.08 -3.88
C ILE A 102 1.75 4.61 -5.30
N ILE A 103 0.95 5.68 -5.46
CA ILE A 103 0.72 6.30 -6.75
C ILE A 103 1.82 7.33 -7.03
N THR A 104 2.44 7.20 -8.20
CA THR A 104 3.48 8.09 -8.71
C THR A 104 2.93 8.78 -9.95
N VAL A 105 2.85 10.11 -9.92
CA VAL A 105 2.10 10.91 -10.90
C VAL A 105 2.79 12.24 -11.19
N GLU A 106 2.44 12.84 -12.32
CA GLU A 106 2.99 14.12 -12.75
C GLU A 106 2.16 15.31 -12.24
N THR A 107 0.87 15.13 -11.96
CA THR A 107 -0.01 16.23 -11.50
C THR A 107 -1.00 15.80 -10.42
N LYS A 108 -1.59 16.80 -9.73
CA LYS A 108 -2.62 16.58 -8.71
C LYS A 108 -3.91 16.00 -9.29
N GLU A 109 -4.26 16.36 -10.52
CA GLU A 109 -5.44 15.83 -11.23
C GLU A 109 -5.27 14.34 -11.51
N GLN A 110 -4.07 13.92 -11.93
CA GLN A 110 -3.73 12.51 -12.09
C GLN A 110 -3.77 11.76 -10.76
N ALA A 111 -3.33 12.40 -9.67
CA ALA A 111 -3.41 11.80 -8.33
C ALA A 111 -4.87 11.50 -7.97
N TRP A 112 -5.77 12.46 -8.16
CA TRP A 112 -7.20 12.30 -7.91
C TRP A 112 -7.86 11.23 -8.77
N ALA A 113 -7.57 11.21 -10.07
CA ALA A 113 -8.08 10.18 -10.99
C ALA A 113 -7.66 8.77 -10.56
N ARG A 114 -6.48 8.64 -9.94
CA ARG A 114 -5.97 7.36 -9.43
C ARG A 114 -6.52 6.99 -8.07
N ALA A 115 -6.78 7.97 -7.21
CA ALA A 115 -7.20 7.76 -5.84
C ALA A 115 -8.70 7.49 -5.70
N ARG A 116 -9.55 8.16 -6.48
CA ARG A 116 -11.01 8.05 -6.33
C ARG A 116 -11.51 6.65 -6.65
N ILE A 117 -12.37 6.13 -5.76
CA ILE A 117 -13.13 4.89 -5.94
C ILE A 117 -13.94 4.92 -7.24
N SER A 118 -14.53 6.08 -7.58
CA SER A 118 -15.35 6.24 -8.78
C SER A 118 -14.56 6.28 -10.09
N ASP A 119 -13.23 6.23 -10.04
CA ASP A 119 -12.36 6.27 -11.21
C ASP A 119 -11.43 5.05 -11.20
N LYS A 120 -10.11 5.21 -11.02
CA LYS A 120 -9.17 4.07 -11.13
C LYS A 120 -8.95 3.30 -9.83
N ASP A 121 -9.44 3.80 -8.70
CA ASP A 121 -9.41 3.16 -7.38
C ASP A 121 -8.11 2.39 -7.08
N LYS A 122 -6.97 3.10 -7.05
CA LYS A 122 -5.68 2.45 -6.80
C LYS A 122 -5.54 1.94 -5.37
N GLY A 123 -6.30 2.49 -4.44
CA GLY A 123 -6.42 1.97 -3.08
C GLY A 123 -7.07 0.60 -3.04
N GLY A 124 -8.24 0.47 -3.64
CA GLY A 124 -8.95 -0.81 -3.74
C GLY A 124 -8.17 -1.84 -4.55
N ALA A 125 -7.56 -1.43 -5.67
CA ALA A 125 -6.70 -2.32 -6.46
C ALA A 125 -5.51 -2.86 -5.64
N ALA A 126 -4.89 -2.03 -4.80
CA ALA A 126 -3.82 -2.47 -3.91
C ALA A 126 -4.32 -3.45 -2.85
N ALA A 127 -5.49 -3.22 -2.26
CA ALA A 127 -6.10 -4.16 -1.32
C ALA A 127 -6.39 -5.53 -1.96
N LEU A 128 -7.00 -5.54 -3.15
CA LEU A 128 -7.26 -6.77 -3.90
C LEU A 128 -5.96 -7.52 -4.25
N ALA A 129 -4.91 -6.79 -4.63
CA ALA A 129 -3.60 -7.37 -4.88
C ALA A 129 -3.03 -8.02 -3.61
N ALA A 130 -3.08 -7.35 -2.46
CA ALA A 130 -2.62 -7.91 -1.18
C ALA A 130 -3.39 -9.18 -0.81
N ILE A 131 -4.71 -9.17 -0.94
CA ILE A 131 -5.58 -10.34 -0.67
C ILE A 131 -5.18 -11.50 -1.58
N LYS A 132 -5.02 -11.26 -2.88
CA LYS A 132 -4.66 -12.29 -3.84
C LYS A 132 -3.26 -12.87 -3.56
N MET A 133 -2.30 -12.01 -3.24
CA MET A 133 -0.95 -12.44 -2.87
C MET A 133 -0.93 -13.24 -1.57
N HIS A 134 -1.79 -12.90 -0.60
CA HIS A 134 -1.95 -13.70 0.61
C HIS A 134 -2.47 -15.11 0.27
N SER A 135 -3.49 -15.24 -0.58
CA SER A 135 -3.97 -16.55 -1.03
C SER A 135 -2.90 -17.37 -1.77
N ILE A 136 -2.04 -16.71 -2.57
CA ILE A 136 -0.91 -17.37 -3.24
C ILE A 136 0.12 -17.83 -2.20
N LYS A 137 0.46 -16.98 -1.23
CA LYS A 137 1.37 -17.32 -0.14
C LYS A 137 0.90 -18.57 0.61
N GLU A 138 -0.35 -18.60 1.08
CA GLU A 138 -0.91 -19.76 1.79
C GLU A 138 -0.87 -21.05 0.97
N ARG A 139 -0.89 -20.95 -0.36
CA ARG A 139 -0.80 -22.12 -1.25
C ARG A 139 0.61 -22.71 -1.34
N TYR A 140 1.65 -21.88 -1.28
CA TYR A 140 3.03 -22.30 -1.61
C TYR A 140 4.02 -22.20 -0.44
N ILE A 141 3.77 -21.32 0.52
CA ILE A 141 4.61 -21.07 1.68
C ILE A 141 3.82 -21.53 2.90
N LYS A 142 4.15 -22.73 3.39
CA LYS A 142 3.58 -23.32 4.61
C LYS A 142 4.20 -22.73 5.85
#